data_AF-A0A6M4F3R2-F1
#
_entry.id   AF-A0A6M4F3R2-F1
#
_cell.length_a   1.000
_cell.length_b   1.000
_cell.length_c   1.000
_cell.angle_alpha   90.00
_cell.angle_beta   90.00
_cell.angle_gamma   90.00
#
_symmetry.space_group_name_H-M   'P 1'
#
loop_
_entity.id
_entity.type
_entity.pdbx_description
1 polymer ?
#
loop_
_entity_poly.entity_id
_entity_poly.type
_entity_poly.pdbx_seq_one_letter_code
_entity_poly.pdbx_strand_id
1 'polypeptide(L)'
;TPPFSEDRFKEIEKEVGSYIKKIGYNPKAVPFVPISGWNGDNMLEPSDNMPWFKGWAIERKEGNAFGKTLIDALDAILPPSRPTDKPLRLPLQDV
;
A
#
# COMPACT_ATOMS: atom_id res chain seq x y z
N THR A 1 22.02 -12.16 6.63
CA THR A 1 21.27 -10.94 6.98
C THR A 1 20.58 -11.18 8.31
N PRO A 2 20.60 -10.22 9.25
CA PRO A 2 19.88 -10.37 10.51
C PRO A 2 18.37 -10.52 10.25
N PRO A 3 17.64 -11.29 11.09
CA PRO A 3 16.19 -11.37 11.00
C PRO A 3 15.57 -9.97 11.16
N PHE A 4 14.51 -9.68 10.40
CA PHE A 4 13.78 -8.40 10.44
C PHE A 4 14.65 -7.14 10.22
N SER A 5 15.60 -7.20 9.29
CA SER A 5 16.52 -6.09 8.97
C SER A 5 15.81 -4.87 8.33
N GLU A 6 15.95 -3.70 8.97
CA GLU A 6 15.47 -2.41 8.45
C GLU A 6 16.16 -2.02 7.15
N ASP A 7 17.48 -2.22 7.05
CA ASP A 7 18.25 -1.87 5.85
C ASP A 7 17.77 -2.64 4.62
N ARG A 8 17.50 -3.94 4.79
CA ARG A 8 16.98 -4.78 3.70
C ARG A 8 15.57 -4.33 3.27
N PHE A 9 14.73 -3.94 4.22
CA PHE A 9 13.41 -3.39 3.91
C PHE A 9 13.51 -2.10 3.09
N LYS A 10 14.36 -1.13 3.52
CA LYS A 10 14.55 0.14 2.82
C LYS A 10 15.12 -0.03 1.41
N GLU A 11 16.01 -1.01 1.21
CA GLU A 11 16.52 -1.37 -0.11
C GLU A 11 15.39 -1.84 -1.03
N ILE A 12 14.55 -2.76 -0.57
CA ILE A 12 13.40 -3.28 -1.33
C ILE A 12 12.38 -2.17 -1.61
N GLU A 13 12.05 -1.35 -0.61
CA GLU A 13 11.13 -0.21 -0.76
C GLU A 13 11.59 0.73 -1.89
N LYS A 14 12.89 1.03 -1.95
CA LYS A 14 13.46 1.90 -2.98
C LYS A 14 13.42 1.28 -4.38
N GLU A 15 13.77 0.00 -4.49
CA GLU A 15 13.76 -0.72 -5.78
C GLU A 15 12.34 -0.88 -6.32
N VAL A 16 11.43 -1.38 -5.49
CA VAL A 16 10.02 -1.55 -5.84
C VAL A 16 9.37 -0.20 -6.12
N GLY A 17 9.63 0.82 -5.30
CA GLY A 17 9.16 2.18 -5.53
C GLY A 17 9.59 2.74 -6.89
N SER A 18 10.83 2.48 -7.30
CA SER A 18 11.33 2.87 -8.62
C SER A 18 10.67 2.08 -9.75
N TYR A 19 10.38 0.80 -9.53
CA TYR A 19 9.74 -0.07 -10.51
C TYR A 19 8.27 0.30 -10.75
N ILE A 20 7.47 0.46 -9.69
CA ILE A 20 6.04 0.83 -9.81
C ILE A 20 5.86 2.23 -10.40
N LYS A 21 6.82 3.15 -10.16
CA LYS A 21 6.84 4.47 -10.79
C LYS A 21 6.96 4.38 -12.32
N LYS A 22 7.76 3.44 -12.83
CA LYS A 22 7.90 3.22 -14.28
C LYS A 22 6.63 2.63 -14.90
N ILE A 23 5.88 1.84 -14.15
CA ILE A 23 4.59 1.29 -14.59
C ILE A 23 3.50 2.38 -14.65
N GLY A 24 3.64 3.46 -13.88
CA GLY A 24 2.70 4.59 -13.84
C GLY A 24 1.97 4.76 -12.51
N TYR A 25 2.30 3.96 -11.49
CA TYR A 25 1.80 4.17 -10.13
C TYR A 25 2.57 5.30 -9.44
N ASN A 26 1.91 6.01 -8.53
CA ASN A 26 2.58 6.96 -7.64
C ASN A 26 3.10 6.20 -6.39
N PRO A 27 4.42 6.07 -6.17
CA PRO A 27 4.96 5.33 -5.03
C PRO A 27 4.50 5.90 -3.68
N LYS A 28 4.25 7.21 -3.59
CA LYS A 28 3.74 7.85 -2.37
C LYS A 28 2.32 7.44 -2.02
N ALA A 29 1.56 6.93 -2.98
CA ALA A 29 0.19 6.47 -2.77
C ALA A 29 0.12 4.98 -2.37
N VAL A 30 1.26 4.28 -2.33
CA VAL A 30 1.36 2.85 -2.09
C VAL A 30 1.95 2.63 -0.70
N PRO A 31 1.24 1.92 0.21
CA PRO A 31 1.78 1.60 1.52
C PRO A 31 2.80 0.45 1.40
N PHE A 32 3.96 0.61 2.02
CA PHE A 32 4.97 -0.44 2.15
C PHE A 32 4.92 -1.00 3.57
N VAL A 33 4.55 -2.28 3.71
CA VAL A 33 4.37 -2.93 5.02
C VAL A 33 5.33 -4.12 5.14
N PRO A 34 6.28 -4.13 6.09
CA PRO A 34 7.09 -5.31 6.34
C PRO A 34 6.24 -6.33 7.10
N ILE A 35 6.04 -7.52 6.52
CA ILE A 35 5.20 -8.58 7.10
C ILE A 35 5.93 -9.91 7.18
N SER A 36 5.47 -10.78 8.09
CA SER A 36 5.75 -12.22 8.05
C SER A 36 4.43 -12.96 7.95
N GLY A 37 4.11 -13.48 6.76
CA GLY A 37 2.86 -14.23 6.56
C GLY A 37 2.80 -15.55 7.35
N TRP A 38 3.96 -16.13 7.69
CA TRP A 38 4.02 -17.38 8.46
C TRP A 38 3.82 -17.15 9.96
N ASN A 39 4.45 -16.12 10.52
CA ASN A 39 4.37 -15.81 11.95
C ASN A 39 3.22 -14.86 12.31
N GLY A 40 2.62 -14.20 11.32
CA GLY A 40 1.57 -13.19 11.52
C GLY A 40 2.07 -11.78 11.81
N ASP A 41 3.38 -11.52 11.77
CA ASP A 41 3.97 -10.21 12.07
C ASP A 41 3.41 -9.11 11.16
N ASN A 42 2.89 -8.02 11.75
CA ASN A 42 2.28 -6.86 11.06
C ASN A 42 1.10 -7.20 10.13
N MET A 43 0.47 -8.37 10.28
CA MET A 43 -0.71 -8.74 9.49
C MET A 43 -1.98 -8.06 10.04
N LEU A 44 -2.32 -8.39 11.29
CA LEU A 44 -3.48 -7.85 12.02
C LEU A 44 -3.05 -6.95 13.17
N GLU A 45 -1.94 -7.31 13.83
CA GLU A 45 -1.40 -6.60 14.98
C GLU A 45 0.05 -6.20 14.71
N PRO A 46 0.53 -5.09 15.30
CA PRO A 46 1.92 -4.70 15.24
C PRO A 46 2.85 -5.79 15.79
N SER A 47 3.96 -6.03 15.09
CA SER A 47 4.99 -6.96 15.55
C SER A 47 5.96 -6.29 16.53
N ASP A 48 6.30 -7.01 17.61
CA ASP A 48 7.38 -6.65 18.53
C ASP A 48 8.78 -6.92 17.95
N ASN A 49 8.87 -7.75 16.90
CA ASN A 49 10.13 -8.10 16.24
C ASN A 49 10.68 -6.96 15.35
N MET A 50 9.86 -5.95 15.06
CA MET A 50 10.18 -4.83 14.18
C MET A 50 9.98 -3.47 14.90
N PRO A 51 10.74 -3.18 15.98
CA PRO A 51 10.60 -1.93 16.72
C PRO A 51 11.00 -0.69 15.90
N TRP A 52 11.80 -0.89 14.84
CA TRP A 52 12.20 0.16 13.90
C TRP A 52 11.06 0.60 12.97
N PHE A 53 10.06 -0.26 12.74
CA PHE A 53 8.94 0.07 11.85
C PHE A 53 7.90 0.92 12.58
N LYS A 54 7.89 2.22 12.28
CA LYS A 54 6.97 3.19 12.89
C LYS A 54 5.58 3.22 12.24
N GLY A 55 5.41 2.49 11.14
CA GLY A 55 4.21 2.52 10.32
C GLY A 55 4.46 3.03 8.91
N TRP A 56 3.51 2.79 8.04
CA TRP A 56 3.47 3.32 6.68
C TRP A 56 2.60 4.57 6.65
N ALA A 57 2.88 5.45 5.70
CA ALA A 57 2.07 6.63 5.41
C ALA A 57 1.96 6.79 3.90
N ILE A 58 0.76 7.15 3.44
CA ILE A 58 0.49 7.38 2.03
C ILE A 58 -0.06 8.79 1.80
N GLU A 59 0.33 9.37 0.66
CA GLU A 59 -0.15 10.66 0.17
C GLU A 59 -0.97 10.44 -1.11
N ARG A 60 -2.26 10.78 -1.05
CA ARG A 60 -3.18 10.71 -2.19
C ARG A 60 -4.00 11.99 -2.27
N LYS A 61 -4.51 12.31 -3.46
CA LYS A 61 -5.34 13.52 -3.66
C LYS A 61 -6.65 13.44 -2.90
N GLU A 62 -7.19 12.24 -2.73
CA GLU A 62 -8.47 12.02 -2.06
C GLU A 62 -8.34 11.84 -0.53
N GLY A 63 -7.12 11.87 0.04
CA GLY A 63 -6.89 11.76 1.48
C GLY A 63 -5.61 11.00 1.83
N ASN A 64 -4.87 11.50 2.81
CA ASN A 64 -3.71 10.80 3.36
C ASN A 64 -4.17 9.75 4.37
N ALA A 65 -3.44 8.65 4.46
CA ALA A 65 -3.67 7.62 5.46
C ALA A 65 -2.34 7.14 6.06
N PHE A 66 -2.41 6.64 7.28
CA PHE A 66 -1.28 6.06 7.98
C PHE A 66 -1.74 4.82 8.75
N GLY A 67 -0.83 3.88 8.98
CA GLY A 67 -1.12 2.66 9.71
C GLY A 67 0.14 1.86 9.99
N LYS A 68 0.01 0.75 10.70
CA LYS A 68 1.17 -0.10 11.05
C LYS A 68 1.02 -1.53 10.55
N THR A 69 -0.20 -1.98 10.28
CA THR A 69 -0.48 -3.36 9.87
C THR A 69 -0.93 -3.43 8.42
N LEU A 70 -1.01 -4.65 7.90
CA LEU A 70 -1.57 -4.93 6.58
C LEU A 70 -3.08 -4.68 6.57
N ILE A 71 -3.80 -5.00 7.65
CA ILE A 71 -5.24 -4.71 7.73
C ILE A 71 -5.52 -3.21 7.66
N ASP A 72 -4.73 -2.38 8.37
CA ASP A 72 -4.84 -0.92 8.26
C ASP A 72 -4.67 -0.45 6.81
N ALA A 73 -3.78 -1.11 6.05
CA ALA A 73 -3.47 -0.73 4.67
C ALA A 73 -4.63 -1.09 3.72
N LEU A 74 -5.35 -2.17 4.01
CA LEU A 74 -6.55 -2.58 3.29
C LEU A 74 -7.73 -1.66 3.62
N ASP A 75 -7.91 -1.28 4.88
CA ASP A 75 -8.97 -0.34 5.30
C ASP A 75 -8.75 1.07 4.73
N ALA A 76 -7.50 1.45 4.45
CA ALA A 76 -7.15 2.69 3.76
C ALA A 76 -7.38 2.67 2.23
N ILE A 77 -7.94 1.59 1.67
CA ILE A 77 -8.34 1.56 0.27
C ILE A 77 -9.61 2.38 0.10
N LEU A 78 -9.55 3.36 -0.79
CA LEU A 78 -10.69 4.21 -1.07
C LEU A 78 -11.74 3.43 -1.87
N PRO A 79 -13.03 3.57 -1.54
CA PRO A 79 -14.08 2.97 -2.34
C PRO A 79 -14.03 3.53 -3.77
N PRO A 80 -14.35 2.71 -4.78
CA PRO A 80 -14.31 3.16 -6.17
C PRO A 80 -15.30 4.30 -6.38
N SER A 81 -14.82 5.42 -6.92
CA SER A 81 -15.69 6.54 -7.27
C SER A 81 -16.67 6.12 -8.37
N ARG A 82 -17.95 6.44 -8.18
CA ARG A 82 -18.97 6.25 -9.21
C ARG A 82 -18.58 7.09 -10.43
N PRO A 83 -18.66 6.56 -11.66
CA PRO A 83 -18.20 7.27 -12.86
C PRO A 83 -19.19 8.36 -13.32
N THR A 84 -19.67 9.22 -12.42
CA THR A 84 -20.52 10.38 -12.76
C THR A 84 -19.72 11.49 -13.43
N ASP A 85 -18.43 11.61 -13.12
CA ASP A 85 -17.54 12.64 -13.67
C ASP A 85 -16.92 12.22 -15.01
N LYS A 86 -17.13 10.96 -15.41
CA LYS A 86 -16.62 10.43 -16.68
C LYS A 86 -17.63 10.70 -17.80
N PRO A 87 -17.17 10.91 -19.04
CA PRO A 87 -18.05 11.03 -20.19
C PRO A 87 -18.99 9.81 -20.33
N LEU A 88 -20.23 10.04 -20.73
CA LEU A 88 -21.20 8.97 -20.99
C LEU A 88 -20.61 7.94 -21.96
N ARG A 89 -20.71 6.67 -21.58
CA ARG A 89 -20.37 5.51 -22.41
C ARG A 89 -21.50 4.51 -22.25
N LEU A 90 -22.18 4.18 -23.34
CA LEU A 90 -23.29 3.23 -23.36
C LEU A 90 -23.04 2.24 -24.52
N PRO A 91 -22.46 1.06 -24.24
CA PRO A 91 -22.40 0.00 -25.23
C PRO A 91 -23.81 -0.59 -25.42
N LEU A 92 -24.33 -0.54 -26.65
CA LEU A 92 -25.61 -1.16 -26.99
C LEU A 92 -25.42 -2.69 -27.03
N GLN A 93 -26.25 -3.43 -26.28
CA GLN A 93 -26.20 -4.90 -26.25
C GLN A 93 -27.05 -5.52 -27.34
N ASP A 94 -28.28 -5.03 -27.52
CA ASP A 94 -29.21 -5.41 -28.57
C ASP A 94 -30.02 -4.17 -28.99
N VAL A 95 -30.64 -4.23 -30.17
CA VAL A 95 -31.50 -3.16 -30.73
C VAL A 95 -32.96 -3.58 -30.65
#